data_AF-A0A960P5M6-F1
#
_entry.id   AF-A0A960P5M6-F1
#
_cell.length_a   1.000
_cell.length_b   1.000
_cell.length_c   1.000
_cell.angle_alpha   90.00
_cell.angle_beta   90.00
_cell.angle_gamma   90.00
#
_symmetry.space_group_name_H-M   'P 1'
#
loop_
_entity.id
_entity.type
_entity.pdbx_description
1 polymer ?
#
loop_
_entity_poly.entity_id
_entity_poly.type
_entity_poly.pdbx_seq_one_letter_code
_entity_poly.pdbx_strand_id
1 'polypeptide(L)'
;MADPAPPVVVTEPPSPAVLRSPTDVLRAVTAAVVLLVLVVLGALFDEEIQGFLARLLRGVDALGQDLLTAIVVGTRVFVVVVVIGGIGAVVVRFRWRLLATLLAAGVVGAGLAALATGAVDTTEPALVDPSIDVGLVSSDGFPSLAGVGAAAALLTAAAPWLSRRWRRVGWLLVFALAVSRFLTAPVSFDVAIALSAGWLAGALVLVVLGGPNRRPSGQAVADALIRAGVPLVELGPAAVDARGSTPYFGRDRDGVRVFAKVLAQDERSADLLFRLYRAALPRNLGDERPFSSLRRMVEHEALVSLMARSVGIATPRVLAFASAPPGGYVLSYEGIDGASLDAVDPDRLTDDVLDAIWSEIQLLRHHRIAHRDLRLANVFLGADDRVSL
;
A
#
# COMPACT_ATOMS: atom_id res chain seq x y z
N MET A 1 19.64 -9.51 40.45
CA MET A 1 19.04 -8.48 39.58
C MET A 1 19.96 -8.39 38.39
N ALA A 2 19.57 -8.91 37.21
CA ALA A 2 20.42 -8.84 36.03
C ALA A 2 20.53 -7.37 35.59
N ASP A 3 21.74 -6.91 35.34
CA ASP A 3 22.03 -5.56 34.84
C ASP A 3 21.22 -5.33 33.56
N PRO A 4 20.48 -4.20 33.40
CA PRO A 4 19.79 -3.91 32.15
C PRO A 4 20.81 -3.94 31.02
N ALA A 5 20.54 -4.78 30.02
CA ALA A 5 21.45 -4.90 28.90
C ALA A 5 21.67 -3.54 28.24
N PRO A 6 22.91 -3.26 27.78
CA PRO A 6 23.21 -2.01 27.12
C PRO A 6 22.27 -1.77 25.93
N PRO A 7 21.83 -0.52 25.71
CA PRO A 7 20.94 -0.20 24.60
C PRO A 7 21.61 -0.52 23.26
N VAL A 8 20.83 -1.06 22.32
CA VAL A 8 21.29 -1.34 20.96
C VAL A 8 21.68 -0.04 20.24
N VAL A 9 22.83 -0.04 19.58
CA VAL A 9 23.32 1.09 18.80
C VAL A 9 22.80 0.98 17.38
N VAL A 10 21.92 1.92 16.98
CA VAL A 10 21.37 1.97 15.62
C VAL A 10 21.97 3.13 14.84
N THR A 11 22.70 2.83 13.76
CA THR A 11 23.35 3.82 12.89
C THR A 11 22.58 4.00 11.60
N GLU A 12 21.42 4.67 11.68
CA GLU A 12 20.59 4.95 10.50
C GLU A 12 20.54 6.46 10.21
N PRO A 13 20.74 6.89 8.95
CA PRO A 13 20.55 8.29 8.59
C PRO A 13 19.07 8.69 8.80
N PRO A 14 18.80 9.97 9.12
CA PRO A 14 17.42 10.42 9.36
C PRO A 14 16.57 10.18 8.12
N SER A 15 15.54 9.34 8.29
CA SER A 15 14.59 9.04 7.23
C SER A 15 13.68 10.23 6.94
N PRO A 16 13.33 10.51 5.67
CA PRO A 16 12.38 11.57 5.35
C PRO A 16 11.02 11.24 5.95
N ALA A 17 10.32 12.26 6.45
CA ALA A 17 8.97 12.11 6.98
C ALA A 17 7.94 11.72 5.91
N VAL A 18 8.26 11.99 4.64
CA VAL A 18 7.36 11.84 3.49
C VAL A 18 8.09 11.09 2.37
N LEU A 19 7.38 10.15 1.73
CA LEU A 19 7.88 9.41 0.57
C LEU A 19 6.83 9.46 -0.55
N ARG A 20 7.29 9.61 -1.79
CA ARG A 20 6.45 9.43 -2.98
C ARG A 20 6.49 7.96 -3.37
N SER A 21 5.35 7.28 -3.31
CA SER A 21 5.27 5.86 -3.66
C SER A 21 4.89 5.69 -5.14
N PRO A 22 5.54 4.77 -5.88
CA PRO A 22 5.07 4.36 -7.21
C PRO A 22 3.63 3.83 -7.21
N THR A 23 3.19 3.30 -6.05
CA THR A 23 1.80 2.86 -5.84
C THR A 23 0.79 3.98 -6.05
N ASP A 24 1.12 5.21 -5.62
CA ASP A 24 0.19 6.33 -5.71
C ASP A 24 0.07 6.82 -7.16
N VAL A 25 1.16 6.75 -7.93
CA VAL A 25 1.14 6.99 -9.38
C VAL A 25 0.24 5.98 -10.08
N LEU A 26 0.39 4.69 -9.76
CA LEU A 26 -0.48 3.66 -10.32
C LEU A 26 -1.95 3.92 -10.01
N ARG A 27 -2.27 4.25 -8.75
CA ARG A 27 -3.65 4.57 -8.36
C ARG A 27 -4.19 5.75 -9.16
N ALA A 28 -3.38 6.80 -9.36
CA ALA A 28 -3.78 7.95 -10.17
C ALA A 28 -4.04 7.55 -11.63
N VAL A 29 -3.17 6.73 -12.24
CA VAL A 29 -3.38 6.23 -13.61
C VAL A 29 -4.63 5.37 -13.71
N THR A 30 -4.83 4.42 -12.79
CA THR A 30 -6.04 3.58 -12.78
C THR A 30 -7.29 4.43 -12.59
N ALA A 31 -7.27 5.40 -11.68
CA ALA A 31 -8.38 6.31 -11.46
C ALA A 31 -8.69 7.17 -12.68
N ALA A 32 -7.66 7.67 -13.37
CA ALA A 32 -7.81 8.44 -14.60
C ALA A 32 -8.43 7.61 -15.72
N VAL A 33 -7.99 6.36 -15.91
CA VAL A 33 -8.57 5.45 -16.92
C VAL A 33 -10.02 5.13 -16.59
N VAL A 34 -10.34 4.82 -15.33
CA VAL A 34 -11.73 4.55 -14.90
C VAL A 34 -12.61 5.79 -15.10
N LEU A 35 -12.15 6.97 -14.69
CA LEU A 35 -12.88 8.22 -14.88
C LEU A 35 -13.12 8.49 -16.36
N LEU A 36 -12.08 8.33 -17.21
CA LEU A 36 -12.20 8.53 -18.65
C LEU A 36 -13.24 7.59 -19.26
N VAL A 37 -13.21 6.30 -18.91
CA VAL A 37 -14.20 5.32 -19.39
C VAL A 37 -15.61 5.70 -18.95
N LEU A 38 -15.80 6.13 -17.70
CA LEU A 38 -17.11 6.53 -17.18
C LEU A 38 -17.63 7.81 -17.85
N VAL A 39 -16.77 8.80 -18.09
CA VAL A 39 -17.12 10.03 -18.81
C VAL A 39 -17.49 9.72 -20.26
N VAL A 40 -16.72 8.87 -20.95
CA VAL A 40 -17.03 8.44 -22.32
C VAL A 40 -18.34 7.66 -22.37
N LEU A 41 -18.58 6.75 -21.43
CA LEU A 41 -19.81 5.97 -21.38
C LEU A 41 -21.02 6.87 -21.08
N GLY A 42 -20.88 7.82 -20.16
CA GLY A 42 -21.90 8.82 -19.87
C GLY A 42 -22.21 9.66 -21.10
N ALA A 43 -21.19 10.23 -21.75
CA ALA A 43 -21.38 11.07 -22.94
C ALA A 43 -22.00 10.33 -24.14
N LEU A 44 -21.83 9.01 -24.25
CA LEU A 44 -22.31 8.23 -25.40
C LEU A 44 -23.66 7.53 -25.19
N PHE A 45 -24.02 7.19 -23.96
CA PHE A 45 -25.16 6.30 -23.66
C PHE A 45 -26.10 6.84 -22.58
N ASP A 46 -26.04 8.14 -22.28
CA ASP A 46 -26.75 8.70 -21.12
C ASP A 46 -28.25 8.36 -21.11
N GLU A 47 -28.92 8.52 -22.26
CA GLU A 47 -30.35 8.25 -22.40
C GLU A 47 -30.72 6.78 -22.14
N GLU A 48 -29.97 5.83 -22.71
CA GLU A 48 -30.20 4.40 -22.49
C GLU A 48 -29.96 4.00 -21.03
N ILE A 49 -28.95 4.59 -20.40
CA ILE A 49 -28.60 4.35 -19.01
C ILE A 49 -29.68 4.87 -18.09
N GLN A 50 -30.13 6.11 -18.27
CA GLN A 50 -31.24 6.68 -17.50
C GLN A 50 -32.51 5.82 -17.63
N GLY A 51 -32.84 5.40 -18.86
CA GLY A 51 -33.99 4.52 -19.12
C GLY A 51 -33.87 3.13 -18.50
N PHE A 52 -32.66 2.58 -18.38
CA PHE A 52 -32.39 1.33 -17.66
C PHE A 52 -32.50 1.52 -16.14
N LEU A 53 -31.91 2.57 -15.59
CA LEU A 53 -31.93 2.87 -14.16
C LEU A 53 -33.35 3.14 -13.64
N ALA A 54 -34.15 3.92 -14.38
CA ALA A 54 -35.56 4.16 -14.05
C ALA A 54 -36.39 2.85 -14.04
N ARG A 55 -36.03 1.87 -14.87
CA ARG A 55 -36.63 0.53 -14.86
C ARG A 55 -36.21 -0.28 -13.64
N LEU A 56 -34.93 -0.24 -13.27
CA LEU A 56 -34.38 -0.95 -12.12
C LEU A 56 -34.96 -0.41 -10.80
N LEU A 57 -35.13 0.92 -10.71
CA LEU A 57 -35.56 1.61 -9.49
C LEU A 57 -37.06 1.65 -9.29
N ARG A 58 -37.88 1.32 -10.30
CA ARG A 58 -39.34 1.24 -10.15
C ARG A 58 -39.83 0.34 -9.00
N GLY A 59 -39.03 -0.67 -8.61
CA GLY A 59 -39.34 -1.53 -7.47
C GLY A 59 -38.97 -0.93 -6.10
N VAL A 60 -38.13 0.10 -6.08
CA VAL A 60 -37.70 0.81 -4.85
C VAL A 60 -38.80 1.72 -4.33
N ASP A 61 -39.67 2.23 -5.22
CA ASP A 61 -40.85 3.02 -4.85
C ASP A 61 -41.83 2.28 -3.93
N ALA A 62 -41.74 0.94 -3.87
CA ALA A 62 -42.51 0.12 -2.93
C ALA A 62 -42.01 0.23 -1.47
N LEU A 63 -40.78 0.72 -1.26
CA LEU A 63 -40.28 1.08 0.06
C LEU A 63 -40.90 2.43 0.44
N GLY A 64 -41.61 2.49 1.58
CA GLY A 64 -42.29 3.71 2.01
C GLY A 64 -41.36 4.93 2.03
N GLN A 65 -41.83 6.07 1.49
CA GLN A 65 -41.06 7.31 1.36
C GLN A 65 -40.45 7.76 2.70
N ASP A 66 -41.15 7.54 3.81
CA ASP A 66 -40.67 7.88 5.15
C ASP A 66 -39.43 7.06 5.56
N LEU A 67 -39.41 5.76 5.24
CA LEU A 67 -38.29 4.89 5.53
C LEU A 67 -37.06 5.28 4.69
N LEU A 68 -37.26 5.53 3.40
CA LEU A 68 -36.18 5.96 2.51
C LEU A 68 -35.60 7.31 2.96
N THR A 69 -36.46 8.26 3.31
CA THR A 69 -36.06 9.58 3.82
C THR A 69 -35.28 9.44 5.12
N ALA A 70 -35.77 8.63 6.08
CA ALA A 70 -35.07 8.38 7.33
C ALA A 70 -33.67 7.75 7.13
N ILE A 71 -33.55 6.78 6.21
CA ILE A 71 -32.27 6.15 5.87
C ILE A 71 -31.31 7.17 5.25
N VAL A 72 -31.78 7.97 4.29
CA VAL A 72 -30.98 8.99 3.59
C VAL A 72 -30.49 10.06 4.57
N VAL A 73 -31.41 10.67 5.34
CA VAL A 73 -31.07 11.70 6.33
C VAL A 73 -30.16 11.13 7.41
N GLY A 74 -30.46 9.94 7.94
CA GLY A 74 -29.63 9.27 8.94
C GLY A 74 -28.21 9.00 8.44
N THR A 75 -28.07 8.53 7.20
CA THR A 75 -26.76 8.32 6.55
C THR A 75 -25.98 9.62 6.43
N ARG A 76 -26.63 10.68 5.94
CA ARG A 76 -26.00 12.00 5.78
C ARG A 76 -25.52 12.58 7.11
N VAL A 77 -26.36 12.54 8.15
CA VAL A 77 -25.98 12.99 9.50
C VAL A 77 -24.79 12.18 10.02
N PHE A 78 -24.84 10.86 9.89
CA PHE A 78 -23.77 9.99 10.36
C PHE A 78 -22.43 10.29 9.67
N VAL A 79 -22.44 10.47 8.34
CA VAL A 79 -21.23 10.84 7.58
C VAL A 79 -20.66 12.17 8.06
N VAL A 80 -21.49 13.19 8.25
CA VAL A 80 -21.05 14.51 8.76
C VAL A 80 -20.41 14.38 10.14
N VAL A 81 -21.05 13.65 11.06
CA VAL A 81 -20.51 13.41 12.40
C VAL A 81 -19.15 12.71 12.35
N VAL A 82 -19.00 11.67 11.51
CA VAL A 82 -17.74 10.95 11.36
C VAL A 82 -16.65 11.84 10.76
N VAL A 83 -16.98 12.67 9.77
CA VAL A 83 -16.03 13.62 9.15
C VAL A 83 -15.57 14.66 10.17
N ILE A 84 -16.49 15.28 10.91
CA ILE A 84 -16.17 16.27 11.95
C ILE A 84 -15.31 15.63 13.04
N GLY A 85 -15.68 14.44 13.53
CA GLY A 85 -14.90 13.70 14.53
C GLY A 85 -13.50 13.33 14.02
N GLY A 86 -13.40 12.92 12.74
CA GLY A 86 -12.13 12.61 12.08
C GLY A 86 -11.21 13.84 11.99
N ILE A 87 -11.73 14.97 11.50
CA ILE A 87 -10.98 16.23 11.42
C ILE A 87 -10.56 16.70 12.81
N GLY A 88 -11.47 16.69 13.79
CA GLY A 88 -11.18 17.04 15.17
C GLY A 88 -10.05 16.20 15.77
N ALA A 89 -10.07 14.88 15.55
CA ALA A 89 -9.00 13.99 16.00
C ALA A 89 -7.64 14.27 15.33
N VAL A 90 -7.62 14.78 14.10
CA VAL A 90 -6.39 15.19 13.40
C VAL A 90 -5.87 16.51 13.96
N VAL A 91 -6.74 17.48 14.22
CA VAL A 91 -6.40 18.79 14.80
C VAL A 91 -5.80 18.62 16.20
N VAL A 92 -6.45 17.84 17.07
CA VAL A 92 -5.97 17.58 18.44
C VAL A 92 -4.60 16.90 18.45
N ARG A 93 -4.28 16.09 17.44
CA ARG A 93 -2.97 15.44 17.30
C ARG A 93 -1.92 16.29 16.59
N PHE A 94 -2.19 17.57 16.35
CA PHE A 94 -1.28 18.54 15.73
C PHE A 94 -0.67 18.06 14.39
N ARG A 95 -1.43 17.28 13.62
CA ARG A 95 -0.96 16.77 12.31
C ARG A 95 -1.28 17.76 11.19
N TRP A 96 -0.71 18.96 11.26
CA TRP A 96 -0.95 20.06 10.31
C TRP A 96 -0.75 19.67 8.84
N ARG A 97 0.25 18.84 8.56
CA ARG A 97 0.50 18.34 7.21
C ARG A 97 -0.65 17.48 6.69
N LEU A 98 -1.19 16.58 7.53
CA LEU A 98 -2.35 15.78 7.15
C LEU A 98 -3.54 16.69 6.86
N LEU A 99 -3.78 17.72 7.67
CA LEU A 99 -4.85 18.68 7.39
C LEU A 99 -4.64 19.38 6.05
N ALA A 100 -3.44 19.87 5.75
CA ALA A 100 -3.14 20.51 4.47
C ALA A 100 -3.35 19.56 3.28
N THR A 101 -2.91 18.29 3.39
CA THR A 101 -3.14 17.26 2.37
C THR A 101 -4.62 16.97 2.17
N LEU A 102 -5.39 16.90 3.26
CA LEU A 102 -6.84 16.69 3.20
C LEU A 102 -7.56 17.87 2.57
N LEU A 103 -7.22 19.10 2.96
CA LEU A 103 -7.80 20.32 2.37
C LEU A 103 -7.50 20.40 0.87
N ALA A 104 -6.25 20.16 0.46
CA ALA A 104 -5.88 20.11 -0.95
C ALA A 104 -6.67 19.03 -1.71
N ALA A 105 -6.79 17.82 -1.14
CA ALA A 105 -7.55 16.74 -1.74
C ALA A 105 -9.06 17.05 -1.86
N GLY A 106 -9.66 17.64 -0.83
CA GLY A 106 -11.07 18.03 -0.83
C GLY A 106 -11.37 19.08 -1.91
N VAL A 107 -10.54 20.13 -2.00
CA VAL A 107 -10.70 21.20 -3.00
C VAL A 107 -10.50 20.67 -4.43
N VAL A 108 -9.40 19.93 -4.67
CA VAL A 108 -9.12 19.34 -5.99
C VAL A 108 -10.19 18.31 -6.37
N GLY A 109 -10.67 17.52 -5.40
CA GLY A 109 -11.74 16.53 -5.59
C GLY A 109 -13.08 17.16 -5.95
N ALA A 110 -13.49 18.21 -5.24
CA ALA A 110 -14.70 18.96 -5.55
C ALA A 110 -14.62 19.58 -6.95
N GLY A 111 -13.50 20.23 -7.28
CA GLY A 111 -13.27 20.85 -8.58
C GLY A 111 -13.26 19.84 -9.72
N LEU A 112 -12.53 18.72 -9.59
CA LEU A 112 -12.49 17.68 -10.62
C LEU A 112 -13.84 17.00 -10.80
N ALA A 113 -14.59 16.76 -9.73
CA ALA A 113 -15.93 16.20 -9.84
C ALA A 113 -16.88 17.14 -10.58
N ALA A 114 -16.89 18.43 -10.23
CA ALA A 114 -17.72 19.44 -10.92
C ALA A 114 -17.35 19.58 -12.41
N LEU A 115 -16.06 19.55 -12.74
CA LEU A 115 -15.59 19.59 -14.13
C LEU A 115 -15.97 18.33 -14.91
N ALA A 116 -15.82 17.16 -14.30
CA ALA A 116 -16.09 15.89 -14.96
C ALA A 116 -17.59 15.67 -15.22
N THR A 117 -18.46 16.07 -14.30
CA THR A 117 -19.91 15.98 -14.48
C THR A 117 -20.41 17.05 -15.45
N GLY A 118 -19.89 18.28 -15.36
CA GLY A 118 -20.20 19.34 -16.33
C GLY A 118 -19.69 19.07 -17.76
N ALA A 119 -18.79 18.10 -17.96
CA ALA A 119 -18.38 17.66 -19.30
C ALA A 119 -19.35 16.67 -19.94
N VAL A 120 -20.21 16.02 -19.14
CA VAL A 120 -21.27 15.11 -19.62
C VAL A 120 -22.56 15.90 -19.85
N ASP A 121 -22.86 16.89 -19.00
CA ASP A 121 -24.01 17.78 -19.13
C ASP A 121 -23.70 19.03 -19.96
N THR A 122 -24.04 19.04 -21.26
CA THR A 122 -24.13 20.30 -22.03
C THR A 122 -25.46 21.05 -21.85
N THR A 123 -26.38 20.60 -20.99
CA THR A 123 -27.64 21.31 -20.74
C THR A 123 -28.18 21.09 -19.32
N GLU A 124 -27.83 21.98 -18.39
CA GLU A 124 -28.72 22.56 -17.36
C GLU A 124 -27.93 23.67 -16.63
N PRO A 125 -28.33 24.95 -16.71
CA PRO A 125 -27.71 26.02 -15.94
C PRO A 125 -27.94 25.76 -14.45
N ALA A 126 -26.92 25.99 -13.64
CA ALA A 126 -26.95 25.78 -12.20
C ALA A 126 -28.13 26.52 -11.54
N LEU A 127 -29.19 25.79 -11.18
CA LEU A 127 -30.19 26.23 -10.20
C LEU A 127 -29.58 26.09 -8.79
N VAL A 128 -28.78 27.06 -8.38
CA VAL A 128 -28.60 27.35 -6.96
C VAL A 128 -28.88 28.83 -6.74
N ASP A 129 -30.09 29.10 -6.26
CA ASP A 129 -30.41 30.31 -5.52
C ASP A 129 -29.88 30.11 -4.09
N PRO A 130 -28.94 30.92 -3.58
CA PRO A 130 -28.36 30.74 -2.25
C PRO A 130 -29.29 31.30 -1.18
N SER A 131 -30.48 30.71 -1.00
CA SER A 131 -31.22 30.86 0.25
C SER A 131 -30.68 29.85 1.25
N ILE A 132 -29.84 30.35 2.16
CA ILE A 132 -29.34 29.60 3.32
C ILE A 132 -30.56 29.18 4.15
N ASP A 133 -31.03 27.96 3.93
CA ASP A 133 -31.87 27.28 4.91
C ASP A 133 -30.98 26.37 5.75
N VAL A 134 -31.14 26.50 7.07
CA VAL A 134 -30.20 26.00 8.08
C VAL A 134 -30.47 24.51 8.30
N GLY A 135 -30.18 23.72 7.27
CA GLY A 135 -30.42 22.29 7.18
C GLY A 135 -29.48 21.66 6.16
N LEU A 136 -28.16 21.87 6.33
CA LEU A 136 -27.12 21.36 5.43
C LEU A 136 -27.27 19.86 5.07
N VAL A 137 -27.91 19.08 5.94
CA VAL A 137 -28.15 17.64 5.76
C VAL A 137 -29.53 17.32 5.15
N SER A 138 -30.53 18.18 5.38
CA SER A 138 -31.91 17.99 4.93
C SER A 138 -32.23 18.65 3.59
N SER A 139 -31.35 19.49 3.05
CA SER A 139 -31.54 20.05 1.71
C SER A 139 -31.55 18.96 0.61
N ASP A 140 -32.40 19.14 -0.40
CA ASP A 140 -32.54 18.21 -1.54
C ASP A 140 -31.24 18.12 -2.38
N GLY A 141 -30.39 19.14 -2.32
CA GLY A 141 -29.11 19.21 -3.03
C GLY A 141 -27.92 18.56 -2.31
N PHE A 142 -28.04 18.19 -1.02
CA PHE A 142 -26.94 17.58 -0.27
C PHE A 142 -27.02 16.05 -0.34
N PRO A 143 -25.92 15.30 -0.50
CA PRO A 143 -24.59 15.78 -0.85
C PRO A 143 -24.53 16.12 -2.34
N SER A 144 -23.88 17.22 -2.69
CA SER A 144 -23.66 17.56 -4.11
C SER A 144 -22.69 16.57 -4.77
N LEU A 145 -22.70 16.46 -6.10
CA LEU A 145 -21.71 15.66 -6.84
C LEU A 145 -20.28 16.09 -6.50
N ALA A 146 -20.03 17.39 -6.40
CA ALA A 146 -18.78 17.94 -5.89
C ALA A 146 -18.47 17.48 -4.46
N GLY A 147 -19.47 17.39 -3.57
CA GLY A 147 -19.33 16.88 -2.21
C GLY A 147 -18.98 15.39 -2.15
N VAL A 148 -19.59 14.56 -3.01
CA VAL A 148 -19.25 13.14 -3.15
C VAL A 148 -17.81 12.98 -3.65
N GLY A 149 -17.41 13.75 -4.65
CA GLY A 149 -16.02 13.78 -5.14
C GLY A 149 -15.04 14.24 -4.06
N ALA A 150 -15.36 15.29 -3.31
CA ALA A 150 -14.54 15.75 -2.19
C ALA A 150 -14.39 14.67 -1.11
N ALA A 151 -15.47 13.97 -0.75
CA ALA A 151 -15.43 12.89 0.24
C ALA A 151 -14.56 11.71 -0.22
N ALA A 152 -14.68 11.30 -1.48
CA ALA A 152 -13.83 10.27 -2.08
C ALA A 152 -12.35 10.71 -2.13
N ALA A 153 -12.07 11.96 -2.45
CA ALA A 153 -10.72 12.52 -2.46
C ALA A 153 -10.10 12.58 -1.07
N LEU A 154 -10.85 13.07 -0.08
CA LEU A 154 -10.45 13.13 1.32
C LEU A 154 -10.09 11.74 1.84
N LEU A 155 -10.95 10.75 1.61
CA LEU A 155 -10.69 9.38 2.06
C LEU A 155 -9.50 8.75 1.36
N THR A 156 -9.36 8.99 0.05
CA THR A 156 -8.23 8.51 -0.74
C THR A 156 -6.93 9.11 -0.23
N ALA A 157 -6.90 10.42 0.00
CA ALA A 157 -5.75 11.12 0.56
C ALA A 157 -5.50 10.75 2.03
N ALA A 158 -6.53 10.46 2.84
CA ALA A 158 -6.37 10.02 4.23
C ALA A 158 -5.87 8.57 4.35
N ALA A 159 -6.09 7.75 3.31
CA ALA A 159 -5.83 6.31 3.32
C ALA A 159 -4.43 5.92 3.82
N PRO A 160 -3.35 6.68 3.55
CA PRO A 160 -2.03 6.38 4.07
C PRO A 160 -1.88 6.49 5.61
N TRP A 161 -2.73 7.27 6.26
CA TRP A 161 -2.71 7.47 7.71
C TRP A 161 -3.72 6.61 8.47
N LEU A 162 -4.63 5.96 7.76
CA LEU A 162 -5.71 5.16 8.31
C LEU A 162 -5.34 3.66 8.34
N SER A 163 -5.79 2.97 9.40
CA SER A 163 -5.70 1.51 9.44
C SER A 163 -6.61 0.88 8.38
N ARG A 164 -6.37 -0.39 8.02
CA ARG A 164 -7.20 -1.13 7.05
C ARG A 164 -8.69 -1.14 7.44
N ARG A 165 -8.99 -1.22 8.74
CA ARG A 165 -10.37 -1.22 9.26
C ARG A 165 -11.05 0.12 9.00
N TRP A 166 -10.41 1.21 9.40
CA TRP A 166 -10.95 2.56 9.21
C TRP A 166 -11.06 2.98 7.75
N ARG A 167 -10.15 2.52 6.88
CA ARG A 167 -10.32 2.69 5.42
C ARG A 167 -11.58 2.01 4.89
N ARG A 168 -11.89 0.79 5.33
CA ARG A 168 -13.11 0.08 4.90
C ARG A 168 -14.35 0.82 5.38
N VAL A 169 -14.38 1.21 6.65
CA VAL A 169 -15.49 1.99 7.22
C VAL A 169 -15.66 3.30 6.45
N GLY A 170 -14.57 4.04 6.19
CA GLY A 170 -14.61 5.25 5.40
C GLY A 170 -15.18 5.03 4.00
N TRP A 171 -14.76 3.96 3.30
CA TRP A 171 -15.29 3.67 1.96
C TRP A 171 -16.75 3.28 1.99
N LEU A 172 -17.17 2.49 2.99
CA LEU A 172 -18.60 2.19 3.20
C LEU A 172 -19.41 3.48 3.40
N LEU A 173 -18.87 4.46 4.13
CA LEU A 173 -19.52 5.76 4.32
C LEU A 173 -19.57 6.59 3.04
N VAL A 174 -18.49 6.63 2.26
CA VAL A 174 -18.48 7.31 0.96
C VAL A 174 -19.47 6.65 -0.01
N PHE A 175 -19.55 5.32 -0.04
CA PHE A 175 -20.54 4.61 -0.86
C PHE A 175 -21.96 4.83 -0.35
N ALA A 176 -22.19 4.84 0.95
CA ALA A 176 -23.50 5.15 1.53
C ALA A 176 -23.92 6.59 1.18
N LEU A 177 -22.99 7.55 1.23
CA LEU A 177 -23.20 8.93 0.81
C LEU A 177 -23.55 9.01 -0.70
N ALA A 178 -22.81 8.29 -1.54
CA ALA A 178 -23.05 8.20 -2.97
C ALA A 178 -24.41 7.59 -3.30
N VAL A 179 -24.79 6.50 -2.63
CA VAL A 179 -26.12 5.87 -2.75
C VAL A 179 -27.20 6.85 -2.29
N SER A 180 -26.98 7.58 -1.20
CA SER A 180 -27.94 8.59 -0.73
C SER A 180 -28.20 9.67 -1.77
N ARG A 181 -27.15 10.10 -2.51
CA ARG A 181 -27.29 11.06 -3.61
C ARG A 181 -28.04 10.44 -4.79
N PHE A 182 -27.63 9.24 -5.18
CA PHE A 182 -28.25 8.50 -6.28
C PHE A 182 -29.76 8.28 -6.07
N LEU A 183 -30.20 8.03 -4.83
CA LEU A 183 -31.62 7.87 -4.52
C LEU A 183 -32.41 9.18 -4.61
N THR A 184 -31.80 10.32 -4.27
CA THR A 184 -32.48 11.63 -4.32
C THR A 184 -32.45 12.30 -5.69
N ALA A 185 -31.46 11.96 -6.51
CA ALA A 185 -31.30 12.46 -7.87
C ALA A 185 -30.68 11.34 -8.71
N PRO A 186 -31.49 10.37 -9.19
CA PRO A 186 -31.03 9.27 -10.04
C PRO A 186 -30.79 9.81 -11.46
N VAL A 187 -29.78 10.67 -11.58
CA VAL A 187 -29.32 11.24 -12.84
C VAL A 187 -28.00 10.54 -13.17
N SER A 188 -27.98 9.86 -14.32
CA SER A 188 -26.80 9.35 -15.03
C SER A 188 -25.75 8.56 -14.21
N PHE A 189 -24.56 8.37 -14.79
CA PHE A 189 -23.36 7.89 -14.10
C PHE A 189 -22.68 8.99 -13.25
N ASP A 190 -23.28 10.15 -13.05
CA ASP A 190 -22.65 11.30 -12.39
C ASP A 190 -22.08 10.99 -11.02
N VAL A 191 -22.76 10.17 -10.23
CA VAL A 191 -22.25 9.76 -8.91
C VAL A 191 -20.98 8.92 -9.06
N ALA A 192 -20.91 8.03 -10.05
CA ALA A 192 -19.72 7.22 -10.33
C ALA A 192 -18.58 8.08 -10.91
N ILE A 193 -18.90 9.05 -11.78
CA ILE A 193 -17.96 10.04 -12.31
C ILE A 193 -17.40 10.88 -11.15
N ALA A 194 -18.25 11.40 -10.27
CA ALA A 194 -17.84 12.16 -9.09
C ALA A 194 -16.96 11.34 -8.14
N LEU A 195 -17.32 10.08 -7.86
CA LEU A 195 -16.52 9.18 -7.03
C LEU A 195 -15.14 8.91 -7.64
N SER A 196 -15.07 8.63 -8.95
CA SER A 196 -13.81 8.35 -9.66
C SER A 196 -12.95 9.61 -9.82
N ALA A 197 -13.56 10.78 -10.03
CA ALA A 197 -12.88 12.07 -10.03
C ALA A 197 -12.28 12.39 -8.66
N GLY A 198 -13.02 12.14 -7.58
CA GLY A 198 -12.52 12.26 -6.22
C GLY A 198 -11.38 11.28 -5.93
N TRP A 199 -11.53 10.02 -6.35
CA TRP A 199 -10.47 9.02 -6.23
C TRP A 199 -9.19 9.45 -6.97
N LEU A 200 -9.32 9.98 -8.19
CA LEU A 200 -8.22 10.54 -8.98
C LEU A 200 -7.58 11.73 -8.25
N ALA A 201 -8.37 12.69 -7.78
CA ALA A 201 -7.90 13.87 -7.05
C ALA A 201 -7.06 13.49 -5.83
N GLY A 202 -7.58 12.59 -4.98
CA GLY A 202 -6.85 12.14 -3.79
C GLY A 202 -5.56 11.41 -4.14
N ALA A 203 -5.54 10.62 -5.21
CA ALA A 203 -4.32 9.96 -5.69
C ALA A 203 -3.30 10.97 -6.22
N LEU A 204 -3.72 11.96 -7.03
CA LEU A 204 -2.85 13.03 -7.53
C LEU A 204 -2.24 13.85 -6.40
N VAL A 205 -3.03 14.19 -5.38
CA VAL A 205 -2.52 14.91 -4.20
C VAL A 205 -1.44 14.09 -3.47
N LEU A 206 -1.60 12.77 -3.34
CA LEU A 206 -0.55 11.91 -2.78
C LEU A 206 0.69 11.81 -3.67
N VAL A 207 0.53 11.82 -5.00
CA VAL A 207 1.67 11.85 -5.93
C VAL A 207 2.48 13.14 -5.77
N VAL A 208 1.80 14.29 -5.65
CA VAL A 208 2.44 15.61 -5.56
C VAL A 208 3.03 15.85 -4.16
N LEU A 209 2.21 15.70 -3.12
CA LEU A 209 2.58 16.03 -1.74
C LEU A 209 3.29 14.88 -1.00
N GLY A 210 3.14 13.64 -1.47
CA GLY A 210 3.68 12.44 -0.84
C GLY A 210 2.83 11.91 0.33
N GLY A 211 3.07 10.64 0.68
CA GLY A 211 2.46 9.97 1.83
C GLY A 211 3.39 9.92 3.04
N PRO A 212 2.89 9.50 4.22
CA PRO A 212 3.73 9.29 5.39
C PRO A 212 4.72 8.17 5.12
N ASN A 213 5.96 8.31 5.59
CA ASN A 213 6.93 7.23 5.53
C ASN A 213 6.47 6.07 6.43
N ARG A 214 6.21 4.91 5.81
CA ARG A 214 5.73 3.68 6.45
C ARG A 214 6.81 2.61 6.54
N ARG A 215 8.04 2.93 6.17
CA ARG A 215 9.18 2.03 6.35
C ARG A 215 9.45 1.90 7.85
N PRO A 216 9.67 0.67 8.36
CA PRO A 216 10.16 0.50 9.72
C PRO A 216 11.48 1.24 9.90
N SER A 217 11.63 1.96 11.02
CA SER A 217 12.93 2.52 11.38
C SER A 217 13.88 1.42 11.85
N GLY A 218 15.19 1.65 11.76
CA GLY A 218 16.21 0.76 12.28
C GLY A 218 15.99 0.44 13.76
N GLN A 219 15.50 1.41 14.56
CA GLN A 219 15.13 1.15 15.96
C GLN A 219 13.93 0.19 16.06
N ALA A 220 12.88 0.39 15.26
CA ALA A 220 11.72 -0.51 15.28
C ALA A 220 12.10 -1.94 14.84
N VAL A 221 13.07 -2.07 13.93
CA VAL A 221 13.65 -3.33 13.48
C VAL A 221 14.46 -3.98 14.61
N ALA A 222 15.36 -3.22 15.24
CA ALA A 222 16.17 -3.70 16.37
C ALA A 222 15.29 -4.17 17.53
N ASP A 223 14.29 -3.38 17.92
CA ASP A 223 13.35 -3.75 18.98
C ASP A 223 12.53 -5.00 18.61
N ALA A 224 12.19 -5.17 17.33
CA ALA A 224 11.47 -6.36 16.86
C ALA A 224 12.33 -7.62 16.91
N LEU A 225 13.61 -7.53 16.55
CA LEU A 225 14.58 -8.63 16.63
C LEU A 225 14.89 -9.00 18.09
N ILE A 226 15.08 -8.01 18.96
CA ILE A 226 15.30 -8.22 20.40
C ILE A 226 14.10 -8.91 21.04
N ARG A 227 12.87 -8.46 20.73
CA ARG A 227 11.64 -9.14 21.21
C ARG A 227 11.50 -10.56 20.66
N ALA A 228 12.06 -10.85 19.49
CA ALA A 228 12.08 -12.18 18.91
C ALA A 228 13.22 -13.07 19.43
N GLY A 229 14.05 -12.56 20.36
CA GLY A 229 15.10 -13.32 21.01
C GLY A 229 16.49 -13.21 20.36
N VAL A 230 16.71 -12.23 19.48
CA VAL A 230 18.05 -11.92 18.94
C VAL A 230 18.68 -10.82 19.80
N PRO A 231 19.71 -11.10 20.63
CA PRO A 231 20.32 -10.14 21.57
C PRO A 231 21.17 -9.03 20.93
N LEU A 232 20.67 -8.40 19.87
CA LEU A 232 21.34 -7.38 19.06
C LEU A 232 22.02 -6.25 19.86
N VAL A 233 23.27 -5.94 19.51
CA VAL A 233 24.05 -4.82 20.09
C VAL A 233 24.26 -3.67 19.11
N GLU A 234 24.37 -3.96 17.82
CA GLU A 234 24.50 -2.96 16.76
C GLU A 234 23.63 -3.30 15.55
N LEU A 235 23.12 -2.27 14.87
CA LEU A 235 22.37 -2.42 13.62
C LEU A 235 22.54 -1.17 12.75
N GLY A 236 22.90 -1.35 11.49
CA GLY A 236 23.00 -0.28 10.49
C GLY A 236 22.50 -0.74 9.12
N PRO A 237 22.02 0.18 8.26
CA PRO A 237 21.62 -0.15 6.91
C PRO A 237 22.82 -0.66 6.11
N ALA A 238 22.61 -1.69 5.32
CA ALA A 238 23.63 -2.26 4.44
C ALA A 238 23.64 -1.52 3.10
N ALA A 239 24.83 -1.14 2.62
CA ALA A 239 25.02 -0.53 1.31
C ALA A 239 25.04 -1.59 0.19
N VAL A 240 23.98 -2.39 0.07
CA VAL A 240 23.84 -3.44 -0.95
C VAL A 240 22.57 -3.21 -1.78
N ASP A 241 22.64 -3.49 -3.09
CA ASP A 241 21.48 -3.38 -3.99
C ASP A 241 20.50 -4.55 -3.74
N ALA A 242 19.55 -4.32 -2.83
CA ALA A 242 18.48 -5.26 -2.55
C ALA A 242 17.18 -4.79 -3.22
N ARG A 243 16.72 -5.56 -4.21
CA ARG A 243 15.41 -5.33 -4.83
C ARG A 243 14.30 -5.75 -3.88
N GLY A 244 13.51 -4.79 -3.39
CA GLY A 244 12.28 -5.05 -2.65
C GLY A 244 12.43 -5.34 -1.15
N SER A 245 13.59 -5.03 -0.57
CA SER A 245 13.80 -5.00 0.88
C SER A 245 14.89 -3.99 1.24
N THR A 246 14.82 -3.40 2.43
CA THR A 246 15.92 -2.63 3.02
C THR A 246 16.80 -3.58 3.84
N PRO A 247 18.05 -3.84 3.43
CA PRO A 247 18.96 -4.72 4.14
C PRO A 247 19.65 -3.97 5.30
N TYR A 248 19.85 -4.66 6.42
CA TYR A 248 20.61 -4.17 7.56
C TYR A 248 21.66 -5.21 7.96
N PHE A 249 22.82 -4.74 8.39
CA PHE A 249 23.84 -5.55 9.07
C PHE A 249 23.94 -5.13 10.53
N GLY A 250 24.23 -6.10 11.39
CA GLY A 250 24.42 -5.87 12.80
C GLY A 250 25.29 -6.95 13.44
N ARG A 251 25.42 -6.87 14.77
CA ARG A 251 26.00 -7.92 15.59
C ARG A 251 25.15 -8.19 16.80
N ASP A 252 25.23 -9.44 17.23
CA ASP A 252 24.70 -9.92 18.49
C ASP A 252 25.72 -9.72 19.64
N ARG A 253 25.30 -9.89 20.90
CA ARG A 253 26.16 -9.85 22.10
C ARG A 253 27.33 -10.83 22.04
N ASP A 254 27.14 -11.96 21.39
CA ASP A 254 28.18 -12.99 21.22
C ASP A 254 29.13 -12.65 20.04
N GLY A 255 28.99 -11.47 19.42
CA GLY A 255 29.81 -11.03 18.30
C GLY A 255 29.42 -11.61 16.93
N VAL A 256 28.42 -12.50 16.91
CA VAL A 256 27.86 -13.11 15.68
C VAL A 256 27.29 -12.02 14.78
N ARG A 257 27.68 -12.01 13.50
CA ARG A 257 27.13 -11.09 12.50
C ARG A 257 25.65 -11.43 12.27
N VAL A 258 24.82 -10.41 12.15
CA VAL A 258 23.39 -10.53 11.86
C VAL A 258 23.11 -9.81 10.54
N PHE A 259 22.42 -10.48 9.64
CA PHE A 259 21.86 -9.88 8.44
C PHE A 259 20.34 -9.83 8.55
N ALA A 260 19.73 -8.67 8.35
CA ALA A 260 18.29 -8.49 8.47
C ALA A 260 17.71 -7.88 7.19
N LYS A 261 16.74 -8.58 6.59
CA LYS A 261 15.96 -8.11 5.45
C LYS A 261 14.67 -7.49 5.97
N VAL A 262 14.52 -6.19 5.78
CA VAL A 262 13.32 -5.45 6.21
C VAL A 262 12.44 -5.18 5.00
N LEU A 263 11.21 -5.69 5.02
CA LEU A 263 10.26 -5.49 3.93
C LEU A 263 9.12 -4.56 4.38
N ALA A 264 8.88 -3.50 3.60
CA ALA A 264 7.81 -2.55 3.85
C ALA A 264 6.56 -2.82 2.99
N GLN A 265 5.38 -2.46 3.51
CA GLN A 265 4.10 -2.70 2.81
C GLN A 265 3.98 -2.00 1.45
N ASP A 266 4.63 -0.84 1.27
CA ASP A 266 4.47 -0.01 0.06
C ASP A 266 5.36 -0.48 -1.11
N GLU A 267 6.36 -1.34 -0.87
CA GLU A 267 7.26 -1.87 -1.91
C GLU A 267 6.59 -2.95 -2.78
N ARG A 268 5.55 -3.61 -2.27
CA ARG A 268 4.81 -4.65 -2.99
C ARG A 268 3.96 -4.13 -4.15
N SER A 269 3.38 -2.94 -4.04
CA SER A 269 2.42 -2.49 -5.07
C SER A 269 3.10 -2.08 -6.38
N ALA A 270 4.35 -1.61 -6.31
CA ALA A 270 5.18 -1.39 -7.51
C ALA A 270 5.47 -2.70 -8.24
N ASP A 271 5.76 -3.76 -7.49
CA ASP A 271 6.05 -5.10 -7.99
C ASP A 271 4.79 -5.81 -8.54
N LEU A 272 3.60 -5.52 -8.00
CA LEU A 272 2.33 -6.00 -8.55
C LEU A 272 2.03 -5.39 -9.93
N LEU A 273 2.29 -4.09 -10.14
CA LEU A 273 2.08 -3.42 -11.42
C LEU A 273 3.03 -3.92 -12.49
N PHE A 274 4.32 -3.97 -12.16
CA PHE A 274 5.35 -4.45 -13.07
C PHE A 274 5.02 -5.87 -13.56
N ARG A 275 4.45 -6.70 -12.68
CA ARG A 275 3.99 -8.05 -13.02
C ARG A 275 2.66 -8.10 -13.77
N LEU A 276 1.68 -7.25 -13.47
CA LEU A 276 0.45 -7.15 -14.29
C LEU A 276 0.78 -6.74 -15.72
N TYR A 277 1.67 -5.76 -15.88
CA TYR A 277 2.24 -5.39 -17.19
C TYR A 277 2.95 -6.57 -17.85
N ARG A 278 3.80 -7.31 -17.11
CA ARG A 278 4.49 -8.51 -17.64
C ARG A 278 3.54 -9.64 -18.00
N ALA A 279 2.44 -9.81 -17.28
CA ALA A 279 1.41 -10.83 -17.54
C ALA A 279 0.54 -10.46 -18.74
N ALA A 280 0.34 -9.16 -19.00
CA ALA A 280 -0.27 -8.66 -20.23
C ALA A 280 0.65 -8.84 -21.46
N LEU A 281 1.95 -9.03 -21.23
CA LEU A 281 2.91 -9.35 -22.29
C LEU A 281 2.89 -10.87 -22.58
N PRO A 282 2.65 -11.31 -23.83
CA PRO A 282 2.50 -12.74 -24.18
C PRO A 282 3.73 -13.66 -23.99
N ARG A 283 4.77 -13.26 -23.24
CA ARG A 283 6.09 -13.90 -23.24
C ARG A 283 6.57 -14.48 -21.90
N ASN A 284 5.78 -14.53 -20.82
CA ASN A 284 6.22 -15.13 -19.55
C ASN A 284 5.14 -15.98 -18.87
N LEU A 285 5.01 -17.24 -19.30
CA LEU A 285 4.27 -18.29 -18.61
C LEU A 285 5.22 -18.97 -17.61
N GLY A 286 5.25 -18.49 -16.36
CA GLY A 286 6.12 -19.07 -15.32
C GLY A 286 5.97 -18.50 -13.92
N ASP A 287 5.20 -17.42 -13.73
CA ASP A 287 4.99 -16.83 -12.41
C ASP A 287 3.87 -17.57 -11.65
N GLU A 288 4.19 -18.04 -10.45
CA GLU A 288 3.21 -18.59 -9.52
C GLU A 288 2.25 -17.49 -9.02
N ARG A 289 1.08 -17.91 -8.53
CA ARG A 289 0.09 -16.99 -7.96
C ARG A 289 0.73 -16.21 -6.79
N PRO A 290 0.51 -14.88 -6.71
CA PRO A 290 1.15 -14.05 -5.71
C PRO A 290 0.73 -14.46 -4.29
N PHE A 291 1.67 -14.40 -3.34
CA PHE A 291 1.36 -14.59 -1.92
C PHE A 291 0.30 -13.57 -1.48
N SER A 292 -0.74 -14.01 -0.77
CA SER A 292 -1.88 -13.14 -0.42
C SER A 292 -1.52 -12.03 0.59
N SER A 293 -0.39 -12.12 1.28
CA SER A 293 0.09 -11.08 2.21
C SER A 293 1.62 -10.97 2.23
N LEU A 294 2.15 -9.80 2.63
CA LEU A 294 3.59 -9.60 2.85
C LEU A 294 4.12 -10.59 3.89
N ARG A 295 3.36 -10.79 4.97
CA ARG A 295 3.62 -11.80 5.98
C ARG A 295 3.85 -13.19 5.38
N ARG A 296 2.95 -13.67 4.51
CA ARG A 296 3.08 -14.99 3.88
C ARG A 296 4.30 -15.12 2.98
N MET A 297 4.68 -14.04 2.28
CA MET A 297 5.88 -14.03 1.45
C MET A 297 7.14 -14.21 2.30
N VAL A 298 7.25 -13.47 3.40
CA VAL A 298 8.40 -13.57 4.32
C VAL A 298 8.40 -14.89 5.09
N GLU A 299 7.23 -15.37 5.53
CA GLU A 299 7.09 -16.71 6.14
C GLU A 299 7.48 -17.83 5.18
N HIS A 300 7.12 -17.71 3.90
CA HIS A 300 7.52 -18.68 2.88
C HIS A 300 9.02 -18.66 2.63
N GLU A 301 9.64 -17.47 2.54
CA GLU A 301 11.11 -17.35 2.44
C GLU A 301 11.78 -18.02 3.65
N ALA A 302 11.36 -17.70 4.88
CA ALA A 302 11.89 -18.32 6.09
C ALA A 302 11.73 -19.85 6.08
N LEU A 303 10.56 -20.36 5.66
CA LEU A 303 10.28 -21.80 5.57
C LEU A 303 11.19 -22.50 4.55
N VAL A 304 11.36 -21.91 3.36
CA VAL A 304 12.22 -22.48 2.30
C VAL A 304 13.69 -22.45 2.74
N SER A 305 14.15 -21.37 3.37
CA SER A 305 15.52 -21.28 3.90
C SER A 305 15.77 -22.32 5.02
N LEU A 306 14.82 -22.50 5.94
CA LEU A 306 14.90 -23.55 6.97
C LEU A 306 14.90 -24.95 6.35
N MET A 307 14.06 -25.20 5.35
CA MET A 307 14.00 -26.49 4.64
C MET A 307 15.31 -26.76 3.90
N ALA A 308 15.83 -25.78 3.16
CA ALA A 308 17.09 -25.91 2.42
C ALA A 308 18.24 -26.27 3.36
N ARG A 309 18.36 -25.56 4.49
CA ARG A 309 19.38 -25.86 5.50
C ARG A 309 19.20 -27.25 6.12
N SER A 310 17.97 -27.70 6.34
CA SER A 310 17.68 -29.01 6.93
C SER A 310 18.12 -30.19 6.05
N VAL A 311 18.22 -29.98 4.73
CA VAL A 311 18.70 -30.98 3.76
C VAL A 311 20.16 -30.77 3.38
N GLY A 312 20.90 -29.96 4.16
CA GLY A 312 22.35 -29.80 4.03
C GLY A 312 22.80 -28.75 3.01
N ILE A 313 21.89 -28.00 2.39
CA ILE A 313 22.26 -26.88 1.50
C ILE A 313 22.88 -25.78 2.36
N ALA A 314 23.99 -25.21 1.88
CA ALA A 314 24.72 -24.15 2.54
C ALA A 314 23.98 -22.82 2.43
N THR A 315 22.94 -22.63 3.26
CA THR A 315 22.22 -21.36 3.40
C THR A 315 22.42 -20.77 4.81
N PRO A 316 22.44 -19.43 4.96
CA PRO A 316 22.48 -18.78 6.27
C PRO A 316 21.40 -19.29 7.23
N ARG A 317 21.76 -19.46 8.51
CA ARG A 317 20.78 -19.85 9.54
C ARG A 317 19.78 -18.72 9.74
N VAL A 318 18.49 -19.03 9.61
CA VAL A 318 17.41 -18.09 9.99
C VAL A 318 17.47 -17.89 11.51
N LEU A 319 17.57 -16.62 11.93
CA LEU A 319 17.60 -16.24 13.35
C LEU A 319 16.21 -15.88 13.87
N ALA A 320 15.48 -15.03 13.15
CA ALA A 320 14.16 -14.60 13.56
C ALA A 320 13.29 -14.09 12.40
N PHE A 321 11.99 -14.20 12.59
CA PHE A 321 10.97 -13.50 11.80
C PHE A 321 10.09 -12.68 12.74
N ALA A 322 9.97 -11.38 12.50
CA ALA A 322 9.20 -10.50 13.38
C ALA A 322 8.44 -9.40 12.62
N SER A 323 7.36 -8.91 13.23
CA SER A 323 6.65 -7.72 12.75
C SER A 323 7.39 -6.46 13.20
N ALA A 324 7.66 -5.55 12.27
CA ALA A 324 8.31 -4.27 12.53
C ALA A 324 7.32 -3.11 12.25
N PRO A 325 6.88 -2.36 13.28
CA PRO A 325 5.99 -1.20 13.09
C PRO A 325 6.60 -0.16 12.13
N PRO A 326 5.79 0.62 11.39
CA PRO A 326 4.33 0.72 11.45
C PRO A 326 3.57 -0.29 10.56
N GLY A 327 4.26 -1.14 9.79
CA GLY A 327 3.59 -2.07 8.89
C GLY A 327 4.50 -2.97 8.06
N GLY A 328 5.75 -3.19 8.48
CA GLY A 328 6.70 -4.06 7.81
C GLY A 328 6.98 -5.36 8.58
N TYR A 329 7.83 -6.18 7.99
CA TYR A 329 8.35 -7.41 8.60
C TYR A 329 9.86 -7.43 8.46
N VAL A 330 10.53 -8.06 9.41
CA VAL A 330 11.96 -8.36 9.35
C VAL A 330 12.16 -9.87 9.35
N LEU A 331 13.02 -10.34 8.45
CA LEU A 331 13.56 -11.69 8.43
C LEU A 331 15.07 -11.57 8.62
N SER A 332 15.59 -12.14 9.72
CA SER A 332 17.01 -12.12 10.02
C SER A 332 17.67 -13.48 9.86
N TYR A 333 18.93 -13.42 9.48
CA TYR A 333 19.83 -14.53 9.26
C TYR A 333 21.14 -14.28 9.99
N GLU A 334 21.90 -15.34 10.23
CA GLU A 334 23.33 -15.20 10.50
C GLU A 334 24.01 -14.53 9.32
N GLY A 335 24.80 -13.50 9.61
CA GLY A 335 25.62 -12.85 8.60
C GLY A 335 26.77 -13.75 8.21
N ILE A 336 27.01 -13.88 6.90
CA ILE A 336 28.18 -14.56 6.38
C ILE A 336 29.39 -13.66 6.58
N ASP A 337 30.46 -14.20 7.14
CA ASP A 337 31.75 -13.51 7.19
C ASP A 337 32.47 -13.74 5.86
N GLY A 338 32.20 -12.89 4.88
CA GLY A 338 32.63 -13.06 3.50
C GLY A 338 32.06 -11.99 2.58
N ALA A 339 32.15 -12.23 1.27
CA ALA A 339 31.65 -11.33 0.24
C ALA A 339 30.79 -12.09 -0.78
N SER A 340 29.85 -11.38 -1.39
CA SER A 340 29.13 -11.87 -2.56
C SER A 340 30.08 -11.97 -3.76
N LEU A 341 29.84 -12.91 -4.68
CA LEU A 341 30.76 -13.19 -5.79
C LEU A 341 30.97 -12.01 -6.75
N ASP A 342 30.07 -11.02 -6.77
CA ASP A 342 30.25 -9.78 -7.55
C ASP A 342 31.27 -8.82 -6.94
N ALA A 343 31.70 -9.06 -5.70
CA ALA A 343 32.72 -8.30 -4.99
C ALA A 343 33.98 -9.13 -4.66
N VAL A 344 34.02 -10.41 -5.06
CA VAL A 344 35.19 -11.28 -4.89
C VAL A 344 36.16 -11.07 -6.06
N ASP A 345 37.45 -11.03 -5.75
CA ASP A 345 38.52 -10.98 -6.76
C ASP A 345 38.41 -12.20 -7.69
N PRO A 346 38.38 -12.02 -9.03
CA PRO A 346 38.36 -13.14 -9.98
C PRO A 346 39.41 -14.23 -9.72
N ASP A 347 40.59 -13.88 -9.19
CA ASP A 347 41.64 -14.86 -8.90
C ASP A 347 41.29 -15.81 -7.75
N ARG A 348 40.32 -15.44 -6.91
CA ARG A 348 39.76 -16.32 -5.86
C ARG A 348 38.63 -17.22 -6.36
N LEU A 349 38.15 -17.03 -7.59
CA LEU A 349 37.13 -17.88 -8.22
C LEU A 349 37.79 -19.11 -8.86
N THR A 350 38.40 -19.95 -8.04
CA THR A 350 39.07 -21.18 -8.48
C THR A 350 38.08 -22.24 -8.98
N ASP A 351 38.57 -23.24 -9.71
CA ASP A 351 37.75 -24.38 -10.15
C ASP A 351 37.06 -25.08 -8.96
N ASP A 352 37.73 -25.20 -7.82
CA ASP A 352 37.16 -25.77 -6.59
C ASP A 352 35.95 -24.96 -6.07
N VAL A 353 36.02 -23.62 -6.12
CA VAL A 353 34.92 -22.75 -5.72
C VAL A 353 33.74 -22.90 -6.69
N LEU A 354 34.03 -22.96 -7.99
CA LEU A 354 33.00 -23.18 -9.02
C LEU A 354 32.32 -24.54 -8.84
N ASP A 355 33.08 -25.60 -8.61
CA ASP A 355 32.56 -26.95 -8.35
C ASP A 355 31.68 -27.00 -7.09
N ALA A 356 32.07 -26.28 -6.03
CA ALA A 356 31.26 -26.14 -4.83
C ALA A 356 29.92 -25.42 -5.12
N ILE A 357 29.93 -24.33 -5.89
CA ILE A 357 28.69 -23.64 -6.31
C ILE A 357 27.78 -24.58 -7.11
N TRP A 358 28.33 -25.31 -8.07
CA TRP A 358 27.56 -26.25 -8.88
C TRP A 358 27.00 -27.41 -8.04
N SER A 359 27.73 -27.86 -7.03
CA SER A 359 27.28 -28.89 -6.10
C SER A 359 26.07 -28.42 -5.28
N GLU A 360 26.09 -27.20 -4.74
CA GLU A 360 24.95 -26.61 -4.03
C GLU A 360 23.71 -26.47 -4.94
N ILE A 361 23.91 -26.07 -6.21
CA ILE A 361 22.82 -25.98 -7.20
C ILE A 361 22.24 -27.36 -7.52
N GLN A 362 23.08 -28.39 -7.62
CA GLN A 362 22.62 -29.77 -7.83
C GLN A 362 21.81 -30.25 -6.62
N LEU A 363 22.24 -29.93 -5.40
CA LEU A 363 21.54 -30.31 -4.17
C LEU A 363 20.17 -29.63 -4.07
N LEU A 364 20.08 -28.32 -4.36
CA LEU A 364 18.81 -27.60 -4.50
C LEU A 364 17.86 -28.31 -5.47
N ARG A 365 18.36 -28.67 -6.67
CA ARG A 365 17.56 -29.35 -7.70
C ARG A 365 17.12 -30.75 -7.27
N HIS A 366 17.99 -31.52 -6.60
CA HIS A 366 17.68 -32.84 -6.07
C HIS A 366 16.50 -32.78 -5.10
N HIS A 367 16.49 -31.78 -4.21
CA HIS A 367 15.40 -31.56 -3.25
C HIS A 367 14.23 -30.75 -3.81
N ARG A 368 14.22 -30.45 -5.12
CA ARG A 368 13.17 -29.68 -5.80
C ARG A 368 12.95 -28.28 -5.21
N ILE A 369 14.01 -27.69 -4.68
CA ILE A 369 14.03 -26.31 -4.16
C ILE A 369 14.60 -25.41 -5.26
N ALA A 370 13.91 -24.30 -5.54
CA ALA A 370 14.37 -23.30 -6.50
C ALA A 370 14.82 -22.04 -5.77
N HIS A 371 16.05 -21.59 -6.02
CA HIS A 371 16.57 -20.31 -5.49
C HIS A 371 15.85 -19.09 -6.08
N ARG A 372 15.43 -19.18 -7.36
CA ARG A 372 14.66 -18.18 -8.14
C ARG A 372 15.32 -16.82 -8.39
N ASP A 373 16.42 -16.50 -7.70
CA ASP A 373 17.22 -15.30 -7.96
C ASP A 373 18.73 -15.64 -7.92
N LEU A 374 19.14 -16.70 -8.63
CA LEU A 374 20.55 -17.13 -8.63
C LEU A 374 21.39 -16.15 -9.48
N ARG A 375 22.17 -15.31 -8.81
CA ARG A 375 23.04 -14.27 -9.38
C ARG A 375 24.27 -14.08 -8.49
N LEU A 376 25.34 -13.48 -9.00
CA LEU A 376 26.59 -13.28 -8.26
C LEU A 376 26.38 -12.56 -6.91
N ALA A 377 25.44 -11.62 -6.84
CA ALA A 377 25.09 -10.89 -5.62
C ALA A 377 24.41 -11.75 -4.51
N ASN A 378 23.93 -12.95 -4.85
CA ASN A 378 23.25 -13.87 -3.93
C ASN A 378 24.02 -15.20 -3.78
N VAL A 379 25.29 -15.23 -4.17
CA VAL A 379 26.19 -16.35 -3.85
C VAL A 379 27.35 -15.73 -3.09
N PHE A 380 27.66 -16.29 -1.92
CA PHE A 380 28.66 -15.76 -1.02
C PHE A 380 29.82 -16.74 -0.90
N LEU A 381 31.04 -16.17 -0.90
CA LEU A 381 32.25 -16.87 -0.52
C LEU A 381 32.64 -16.40 0.88
N GLY A 382 32.56 -17.31 1.85
CA GLY A 382 33.02 -17.09 3.22
C GLY A 382 34.53 -16.92 3.30
N ALA A 383 34.99 -16.32 4.40
CA ALA A 383 36.41 -16.22 4.75
C ALA A 383 37.05 -17.61 5.01
N ASP A 384 36.22 -18.62 5.26
CA ASP A 384 36.56 -20.04 5.36
C ASP A 384 36.53 -20.77 4.00
N ASP A 385 36.47 -20.03 2.89
CA ASP A 385 36.33 -20.51 1.51
C ASP A 385 35.09 -21.40 1.27
N ARG A 386 34.08 -21.30 2.16
CA ARG A 386 32.81 -22.00 1.97
C ARG A 386 31.85 -21.17 1.13
N VAL A 387 31.22 -21.83 0.17
CA VAL A 387 30.15 -21.27 -0.64
C VAL A 387 28.85 -21.29 0.16
N SER A 388 28.05 -20.23 0.06
CA SER A 388 26.69 -20.18 0.59
C SER A 388 25.74 -19.49 -0.39
N LEU A 389 24.50 -19.96 -0.42
CA LEU A 389 23.40 -19.44 -1.25
C LEU A 389 22.42 -18.60 -0.42
#